data_AF-A0A9N9CMJ3-F1
#
_entry.id   AF-A0A9N9CMJ3-F1
#
_cell.length_a   1.000
_cell.length_b   1.000
_cell.length_c   1.000
_cell.angle_alpha   90.00
_cell.angle_beta   90.00
_cell.angle_gamma   90.00
#
_symmetry.space_group_name_H-M   'P 1'
#
loop_
_entity.id
_entity.type
_entity.pdbx_description
1 polymer ?
#
loop_
_entity_poly.entity_id
_entity_poly.type
_entity_poly.pdbx_seq_one_letter_code
_entity_poly.pdbx_strand_id
1 'polypeptide(L)'
;MNVKTGSKITISWILSGTQPKSTFALGIKNVQTLTLNTINADLNLNSKSEDWAVDVETGSYYLYIEDQQLRNLTNSSIFPVVKSDSSDQTQASTIDIGGFKISIVTFTIAVVIVLLICVISIACIACNVCRPNCVCSNIRCCC
;
A
#
# COMPACT_ATOMS: atom_id res chain seq x y z
N MET A 1 9.66 23.48 2.56
CA MET A 1 8.73 23.94 1.50
C MET A 1 7.46 24.40 2.17
N ASN A 2 6.91 25.55 1.79
CA ASN A 2 5.64 26.04 2.34
C ASN A 2 4.55 25.76 1.30
N VAL A 3 3.56 24.95 1.67
CA VAL A 3 2.40 24.63 0.83
C VAL A 3 1.35 25.69 1.05
N LYS A 4 0.71 26.21 0.00
CA LYS A 4 -0.31 27.25 0.15
C LYS A 4 -1.71 26.64 0.08
N THR A 5 -2.60 27.03 0.99
CA THR A 5 -4.03 26.67 0.90
C THR A 5 -4.62 27.21 -0.42
N GLY A 6 -5.45 26.41 -1.09
CA GLY A 6 -6.01 26.68 -2.41
C GLY A 6 -5.05 26.46 -3.60
N SER A 7 -3.77 26.14 -3.35
CA SER A 7 -2.83 25.83 -4.43
C SER A 7 -3.00 24.39 -4.93
N LYS A 8 -2.57 24.14 -6.16
CA LYS A 8 -2.44 22.78 -6.71
C LYS A 8 -1.00 22.32 -6.54
N ILE A 9 -0.80 21.18 -5.89
CA ILE A 9 0.51 20.56 -5.73
C ILE A 9 0.54 19.18 -6.36
N THR A 10 1.75 18.72 -6.70
CA THR A 10 1.97 17.35 -7.19
C THR A 10 2.73 16.59 -6.11
N ILE A 11 2.11 15.53 -5.61
CA ILE A 11 2.65 14.62 -4.61
C ILE A 11 3.32 13.48 -5.39
N SER A 12 4.59 13.21 -5.13
CA SER A 12 5.32 12.15 -5.85
C SER A 12 5.91 11.13 -4.88
N TRP A 13 6.00 9.87 -5.30
CA TRP A 13 6.56 8.79 -4.51
C TRP A 13 7.38 7.83 -5.37
N ILE A 14 8.23 7.05 -4.69
CA ILE A 14 9.02 5.98 -5.31
C ILE A 14 8.44 4.65 -4.86
N LEU A 15 8.11 3.80 -5.84
CA LEU A 15 7.68 2.42 -5.61
C LEU A 15 8.86 1.48 -5.92
N SER A 16 9.39 0.84 -4.89
CA SER A 16 10.40 -0.22 -5.05
C SER A 16 9.72 -1.58 -5.17
N GLY A 17 9.27 -1.93 -6.38
CA GLY A 17 8.64 -3.22 -6.67
C GLY A 17 7.34 -3.09 -7.46
N THR A 18 6.51 -4.12 -7.38
CA THR A 18 5.16 -4.12 -7.96
C THR A 18 4.13 -3.81 -6.89
N GLN A 19 3.14 -2.99 -7.22
CA GLN A 19 2.02 -2.73 -6.32
C GLN A 19 1.28 -4.06 -6.02
N PRO A 20 1.09 -4.43 -4.74
CA PRO A 20 0.29 -5.60 -4.39
C PRO A 20 -1.19 -5.37 -4.75
N LYS A 21 -2.00 -6.43 -4.81
CA LYS A 21 -3.44 -6.34 -5.11
C LYS A 21 -4.29 -5.68 -3.99
N SER A 22 -3.66 -4.96 -3.07
CA SER A 22 -4.32 -4.20 -1.99
C SER A 22 -4.83 -2.86 -2.50
N THR A 23 -5.85 -2.32 -1.84
CA THR A 23 -6.29 -0.93 -2.02
C THR A 23 -5.46 -0.01 -1.12
N PHE A 24 -5.04 1.11 -1.70
CA PHE A 24 -4.25 2.12 -1.00
C PHE A 24 -5.03 3.43 -0.95
N ALA A 25 -4.83 4.22 0.09
CA ALA A 25 -5.33 5.59 0.14
C ALA A 25 -4.19 6.58 0.36
N LEU A 26 -4.27 7.73 -0.29
CA LEU A 26 -3.49 8.91 0.02
C LEU A 26 -4.32 9.83 0.91
N GLY A 27 -3.72 10.35 1.96
CA GLY A 27 -4.35 11.36 2.78
C GLY A 27 -3.36 12.32 3.42
N ILE A 28 -3.90 13.23 4.20
CA ILE A 28 -3.17 14.24 4.95
C ILE A 28 -3.63 14.23 6.40
N LYS A 29 -2.69 14.38 7.33
CA LYS A 29 -2.97 14.41 8.76
C LYS A 29 -2.39 15.65 9.41
N ASN A 30 -3.23 16.34 10.19
CA ASN A 30 -2.81 17.46 11.00
C ASN A 30 -1.98 16.98 12.20
N VAL A 31 -0.83 17.59 12.44
CA VAL A 31 0.09 17.19 13.52
C VAL A 31 -0.50 17.47 14.90
N GLN A 32 -1.28 18.55 15.05
CA GLN A 32 -1.82 18.99 16.34
C GLN A 32 -3.17 18.35 16.65
N THR A 33 -4.11 18.41 15.71
CA THR A 33 -5.48 17.88 15.93
C THR A 33 -5.60 16.40 15.66
N LEU A 34 -4.60 15.80 15.00
CA LEU A 34 -4.58 14.40 14.54
C LEU A 34 -5.72 14.04 13.56
N THR A 35 -6.42 15.04 13.03
CA THR A 35 -7.48 14.85 12.04
C THR A 35 -6.90 14.29 10.74
N LEU A 36 -7.54 13.25 10.21
CA LEU A 36 -7.22 12.59 8.95
C LEU A 36 -8.20 13.05 7.87
N ASN A 37 -7.66 13.53 6.75
CA ASN A 37 -8.44 13.82 5.55
C ASN A 37 -7.94 12.96 4.38
N THR A 38 -8.86 12.32 3.68
CA THR A 38 -8.53 11.53 2.49
C THR A 38 -8.40 12.43 1.26
N ILE A 39 -7.29 12.29 0.55
CA ILE A 39 -7.04 12.96 -0.74
C ILE A 39 -7.51 12.06 -1.89
N ASN A 40 -7.09 10.79 -1.86
CA ASN A 40 -7.50 9.79 -2.84
C ASN A 40 -7.73 8.46 -2.11
N ALA A 41 -8.94 7.92 -2.19
CA ALA A 41 -9.34 6.69 -1.48
C ALA A 41 -8.93 5.39 -2.20
N ASP A 42 -8.56 5.48 -3.48
CA ASP A 42 -8.18 4.35 -4.35
C ASP A 42 -6.91 4.70 -5.14
N LEU A 43 -5.83 4.90 -4.40
CA LEU A 43 -4.54 5.35 -4.90
C LEU A 43 -3.88 4.25 -5.74
N ASN A 44 -3.65 4.53 -7.02
CA ASN A 44 -2.79 3.71 -7.88
C ASN A 44 -1.32 4.07 -7.68
N LEU A 45 -0.58 3.27 -6.90
CA LEU A 45 0.84 3.48 -6.65
C LEU A 45 1.71 3.41 -7.91
N ASN A 46 1.26 2.75 -8.98
CA ASN A 46 1.98 2.72 -10.26
C ASN A 46 2.00 4.07 -10.98
N SER A 47 1.07 4.99 -10.66
CA SER A 47 1.06 6.34 -11.22
C SER A 47 2.27 7.18 -10.75
N LYS A 48 2.90 6.82 -9.62
CA LYS A 48 4.07 7.48 -9.00
C LYS A 48 3.87 8.94 -8.56
N SER A 49 2.76 9.54 -8.94
CA SER A 49 2.37 10.88 -8.52
C SER A 49 0.86 11.04 -8.50
N GLU A 50 0.39 11.97 -7.68
CA GLU A 50 -0.99 12.43 -7.59
C GLU A 50 -1.02 13.95 -7.51
N ASP A 51 -1.90 14.58 -8.29
CA ASP A 51 -2.16 16.01 -8.18
C ASP A 51 -3.24 16.25 -7.11
N TRP A 52 -3.02 17.20 -6.21
CA TRP A 52 -3.97 17.55 -5.17
C TRP A 52 -4.17 19.07 -5.07
N ALA A 53 -5.43 19.49 -4.96
CA ALA A 53 -5.80 20.85 -4.62
C ALA A 53 -5.86 20.98 -3.10
N VAL A 54 -4.97 21.79 -2.52
CA VAL A 54 -4.79 21.92 -1.07
C VAL A 54 -6.02 22.61 -0.46
N ASP A 55 -6.90 21.85 0.16
CA ASP A 55 -8.18 22.30 0.72
C ASP A 55 -8.24 22.22 2.25
N VAL A 56 -7.07 22.28 2.90
CA VAL A 56 -6.93 22.29 4.36
C VAL A 56 -6.57 23.68 4.90
N GLU A 57 -6.90 23.90 6.17
CA GLU A 57 -6.53 25.11 6.90
C GLU A 57 -5.02 25.19 7.15
N THR A 58 -4.54 26.40 7.49
CA THR A 58 -3.15 26.62 7.83
C THR A 58 -2.72 25.81 9.06
N GLY A 59 -1.56 25.17 8.99
CA GLY A 59 -1.07 24.32 10.07
C GLY A 59 0.12 23.46 9.65
N SER A 60 0.51 22.53 10.51
CA SER A 60 1.57 21.56 10.23
C SER A 60 0.97 20.19 9.94
N TYR A 61 1.39 19.57 8.83
CA TYR A 61 0.80 18.34 8.33
C TYR A 61 1.88 17.34 7.90
N TYR A 62 1.49 16.07 7.85
CA TYR A 62 2.16 15.04 7.06
C TYR A 62 1.18 14.46 6.05
N LEU A 63 1.69 14.08 4.89
CA LEU A 63 0.99 13.20 3.98
C LEU A 63 1.14 11.78 4.49
N TYR A 64 0.14 10.94 4.22
CA TYR A 64 0.24 9.52 4.51
C TYR A 64 -0.30 8.68 3.36
N ILE A 65 0.30 7.49 3.19
CA ILE A 65 -0.25 6.42 2.38
C ILE A 65 -0.68 5.29 3.32
N GLU A 66 -1.93 4.88 3.22
CA GLU A 66 -2.50 3.76 3.98
C GLU A 66 -2.66 2.55 3.06
N ASP A 67 -2.10 1.40 3.45
CA ASP A 67 -2.59 0.10 2.97
C ASP A 67 -3.89 -0.21 3.72
N GLN A 68 -5.04 -0.09 3.05
CA GLN A 68 -6.34 -0.21 3.69
C GLN A 68 -6.64 -1.63 4.18
N GLN A 69 -6.02 -2.65 3.57
CA GLN A 69 -6.19 -4.05 3.96
C GLN A 69 -5.40 -4.36 5.23
N LEU A 70 -4.16 -3.88 5.31
CA LEU A 70 -3.27 -4.11 6.45
C LEU A 70 -3.37 -3.03 7.53
N ARG A 71 -4.10 -1.93 7.27
CA ARG A 71 -4.18 -0.74 8.12
C ARG A 71 -2.81 -0.16 8.47
N ASN A 72 -1.85 -0.31 7.56
CA ASN A 72 -0.49 0.17 7.75
C ASN A 72 -0.35 1.56 7.13
N LEU A 73 0.18 2.49 7.91
CA LEU A 73 0.33 3.90 7.54
C LEU A 73 1.79 4.25 7.37
N THR A 74 2.10 4.86 6.23
CA THR A 74 3.39 5.48 5.96
C THR A 74 3.22 6.98 5.94
N ASN A 75 4.03 7.72 6.70
CA ASN A 75 3.98 9.18 6.75
C ASN A 75 5.16 9.83 6.02
N SER A 76 4.93 11.00 5.41
CA SER A 76 5.97 11.89 4.92
C SER A 76 6.66 12.64 6.06
N SER A 77 7.69 13.42 5.72
CA SER A 77 8.15 14.50 6.58
C SER A 77 7.05 15.53 6.82
N ILE A 78 7.12 16.23 7.97
CA ILE A 78 6.21 17.30 8.30
C ILE A 78 6.46 18.51 7.39
N PHE A 79 5.40 19.14 6.91
CA PHE A 79 5.46 20.39 6.16
C PHE A 79 4.38 21.38 6.63
N PRO A 80 4.66 22.69 6.56
CA PRO A 80 3.67 23.71 6.86
C PRO A 80 2.75 23.98 5.66
N VAL A 81 1.46 24.09 5.94
CA VAL A 81 0.46 24.72 5.08
C VAL A 81 0.24 26.15 5.56
N VAL A 82 0.44 27.12 4.67
CA VAL A 82 0.29 28.55 4.93
C VAL A 82 -0.84 29.14 4.10
N LYS A 83 -1.32 30.32 4.48
CA LYS A 83 -2.36 31.00 3.72
C LYS A 83 -1.82 31.39 2.34
N SER A 84 -2.63 31.29 1.29
CA SER A 84 -2.30 31.95 0.03
C SER A 84 -2.40 33.46 0.24
N ASP A 85 -1.28 34.14 0.10
CA ASP A 85 -1.31 35.59 -0.08
C ASP A 85 -2.03 35.88 -1.39
N SER A 86 -2.97 36.81 -1.38
CA SER A 86 -3.93 37.10 -2.46
C SER A 86 -3.31 37.75 -3.71
N SER A 87 -2.12 37.31 -4.12
CA SER A 87 -1.52 37.63 -5.41
C SER A 87 -1.40 36.35 -6.20
N ASP A 88 -2.12 36.28 -7.33
CA ASP A 88 -2.02 35.25 -8.36
C ASP A 88 -0.62 34.63 -8.45
N GLN A 89 -0.55 33.30 -8.35
CA GLN A 89 0.26 32.45 -9.24
C GLN A 89 0.08 30.97 -8.89
N THR A 90 -0.24 30.18 -9.91
CA THR A 90 -0.13 28.73 -9.93
C THR A 90 1.31 28.34 -9.62
N GLN A 91 1.61 28.09 -8.34
CA GLN A 91 2.93 27.64 -7.90
C GLN A 91 2.92 26.12 -7.78
N ALA A 92 3.36 25.43 -8.83
CA ALA A 92 3.60 24.00 -8.78
C ALA A 92 4.72 23.74 -7.75
N SER A 93 4.35 23.12 -6.63
CA SER A 93 5.27 22.74 -5.58
C SER A 93 5.38 21.22 -5.58
N THR A 94 6.56 20.69 -5.89
CA THR A 94 6.87 19.26 -5.79
C THR A 94 7.27 18.95 -4.36
N ILE A 95 6.44 18.20 -3.64
CA ILE A 95 6.82 17.62 -2.35
C ILE A 95 7.39 16.24 -2.64
N ASP A 96 8.72 16.12 -2.50
CA ASP A 96 9.41 14.83 -2.53
C ASP A 96 9.21 14.13 -1.18
N ILE A 97 8.58 12.96 -1.18
CA ILE A 97 8.48 12.08 0.00
C ILE A 97 9.79 11.28 0.13
N GLY A 98 10.92 11.98 0.05
CA GLY A 98 12.25 11.42 -0.18
C GLY A 98 12.57 10.19 0.68
N GLY A 99 12.94 9.09 0.01
CA GLY A 99 13.60 7.94 0.64
C GLY A 99 12.72 6.74 1.00
N PHE A 100 11.56 6.55 0.38
CA PHE A 100 10.73 5.38 0.67
C PHE A 100 11.25 4.10 -0.03
N LYS A 101 11.94 3.22 0.72
CA LYS A 101 12.14 1.81 0.33
C LYS A 101 11.00 0.99 0.92
N ILE A 102 10.02 0.67 0.10
CA ILE A 102 9.05 -0.38 0.41
C ILE A 102 9.75 -1.72 0.17
N SER A 103 10.33 -2.29 1.22
CA SER A 103 10.73 -3.71 1.21
C SER A 103 9.51 -4.56 1.53
N ILE A 104 8.71 -4.89 0.51
CA ILE A 104 7.69 -5.95 0.66
C ILE A 104 8.43 -7.28 0.62
N VAL A 105 8.60 -7.90 1.79
CA VAL A 105 8.92 -9.32 1.88
C VAL A 105 7.66 -10.06 1.43
N THR A 106 7.61 -10.48 0.17
CA THR A 106 6.61 -11.45 -0.27
C THR A 106 6.87 -12.75 0.48
N PHE A 107 6.08 -13.04 1.51
CA PHE A 107 6.04 -14.39 2.06
C PHE A 107 5.42 -15.30 1.02
N THR A 108 6.26 -16.03 0.29
CA THR A 108 5.89 -17.07 -0.67
C THR A 108 5.31 -18.29 0.05
N ILE A 109 4.36 -18.10 0.96
CA ILE A 109 3.70 -19.20 1.69
C ILE A 109 2.61 -19.84 0.81
N ALA A 110 2.03 -19.07 -0.13
CA ALA A 110 0.98 -19.57 -1.02
C ALA A 110 1.46 -20.67 -1.99
N VAL A 111 2.70 -20.61 -2.48
CA VAL A 111 3.22 -21.61 -3.44
C VAL A 111 3.53 -22.94 -2.75
N VAL A 112 4.02 -22.91 -1.51
CA VAL A 112 4.35 -24.14 -0.76
C VAL A 112 3.10 -24.93 -0.43
N ILE A 113 2.01 -24.27 -0.01
CA ILE A 113 0.76 -24.97 0.35
C ILE A 113 0.11 -25.61 -0.88
N VAL A 114 0.08 -24.93 -2.03
CA VAL A 114 -0.53 -25.49 -3.26
C VAL A 114 0.28 -26.68 -3.79
N LEU A 115 1.62 -26.62 -3.76
CA LEU A 115 2.47 -27.76 -4.12
C LEU A 115 2.30 -28.93 -3.15
N LEU A 116 2.22 -28.67 -1.83
CA LEU A 116 2.05 -29.73 -0.83
C LEU A 116 0.71 -30.46 -1.02
N ILE A 117 -0.37 -29.72 -1.29
CA ILE A 117 -1.70 -30.31 -1.53
C ILE A 117 -1.67 -31.15 -2.83
N CYS A 118 -1.05 -30.65 -3.90
CA CYS A 118 -0.93 -31.43 -5.15
C CYS A 118 -0.15 -32.74 -4.95
N VAL A 119 0.97 -32.70 -4.21
CA VAL A 119 1.78 -33.91 -3.94
C VAL A 119 1.01 -34.93 -3.11
N ILE A 120 0.25 -34.48 -2.10
CA ILE A 120 -0.59 -35.38 -1.29
C ILE A 120 -1.70 -35.99 -2.15
N SER A 121 -2.37 -35.22 -3.00
CA SER A 121 -3.43 -35.73 -3.88
C SER A 121 -2.92 -36.79 -4.86
N ILE A 122 -1.76 -36.57 -5.51
CA ILE A 122 -1.18 -37.54 -6.44
C ILE A 122 -0.78 -38.83 -5.71
N ALA A 123 -0.16 -38.72 -4.53
CA ALA A 123 0.23 -39.87 -3.73
C ALA A 123 -0.98 -40.71 -3.29
N CYS A 124 -2.10 -40.06 -2.92
CA CYS A 124 -3.32 -40.76 -2.52
C CYS A 124 -4.05 -41.42 -3.69
N ILE A 125 -4.03 -40.83 -4.88
CA ILE A 125 -4.57 -41.47 -6.09
C ILE A 125 -3.76 -42.71 -6.45
N ALA A 126 -2.42 -42.62 -6.43
CA ALA A 126 -1.54 -43.76 -6.69
C ALA A 126 -1.74 -44.89 -5.67
N CYS A 127 -2.00 -44.55 -4.41
CA CYS A 127 -2.28 -45.51 -3.35
C CYS A 127 -3.51 -46.39 -3.65
N ASN A 128 -4.62 -45.77 -4.05
CA ASN A 128 -5.87 -46.46 -4.33
C ASN A 128 -5.80 -47.33 -5.59
N VAL A 129 -4.97 -46.94 -6.57
CA VAL A 129 -4.72 -47.73 -7.79
C VAL A 129 -3.85 -48.97 -7.49
N CYS A 130 -2.82 -48.84 -6.66
CA CYS A 130 -1.90 -49.94 -6.35
C CYS A 130 -2.42 -50.90 -5.28
N ARG A 131 -3.28 -50.43 -4.34
CA ARG A 131 -3.85 -51.25 -3.25
C ARG A 131 -5.29 -50.85 -2.97
N PRO A 132 -6.28 -51.51 -3.59
CA PRO A 132 -7.68 -51.27 -3.28
C PRO A 132 -7.96 -51.62 -1.81
N ASN A 133 -8.72 -50.76 -1.12
CA ASN A 133 -9.09 -50.80 0.31
C ASN A 133 -8.10 -50.20 1.33
N CYS A 134 -7.05 -49.49 0.89
CA CYS A 134 -6.15 -48.78 1.81
C CYS A 134 -6.47 -47.29 1.91
N VAL A 135 -6.27 -46.70 3.09
CA VAL A 135 -6.53 -45.28 3.34
C VAL A 135 -5.21 -44.51 3.27
N CYS A 136 -5.22 -43.38 2.57
CA CYS A 136 -4.07 -42.48 2.48
C CYS A 136 -4.07 -41.51 3.67
N SER A 137 -2.99 -41.51 4.45
CA SER A 137 -2.78 -40.53 5.53
C SER A 137 -1.35 -39.99 5.46
N ASN A 138 -1.21 -38.67 5.32
CA ASN A 138 0.08 -37.98 5.23
C ASN A 138 1.09 -38.66 4.28
N ILE A 139 0.68 -38.93 3.03
CA ILE A 139 1.52 -39.51 1.95
C ILE A 139 1.81 -41.02 2.15
N ARG A 140 1.38 -41.63 3.25
CA ARG A 140 1.50 -43.08 3.47
C ARG A 140 0.21 -43.82 3.15
N CYS A 141 0.34 -44.94 2.44
CA CYS A 141 -0.70 -45.94 2.33
C CYS A 141 -0.77 -46.74 3.62
N CYS A 142 -1.87 -46.63 4.36
CA CYS A 142 -2.14 -47.51 5.49
C CYS A 142 -3.19 -48.55 5.07
N CYS A 143 -2.75 -49.80 5.08
CA CYS A 143 -3.55 -51.01 5.14
C CYS A 143 -3.09 -51.70 6.45
#